data_AF-A0A7C7D9L4-F1
#
_entry.id   AF-A0A7C7D9L4-F1
#
_cell.length_a   1.000
_cell.length_b   1.000
_cell.length_c   1.000
_cell.angle_alpha   90.00
_cell.angle_beta   90.00
_cell.angle_gamma   90.00
#
_symmetry.space_group_name_H-M   'P 1'
#
loop_
_entity.id
_entity.type
_entity.pdbx_description
1 polymer ?
#
loop_
_entity_poly.entity_id
_entity_poly.type
_entity_poly.pdbx_seq_one_letter_code
_entity_poly.pdbx_strand_id
1 'polypeptide(L)' 'MKISATAQAGALEANDVLVTVMPNDQGGVQILLETKRVILKQFGKQIEEVVRGKVSEMDVDDVIIKVQDKGAL' A
#
# COMPACT_ATOMS: atom_id res chain seq x y z
N MET A 1 -1.39 2.51 -16.83
CA MET A 1 -0.70 1.21 -16.67
C MET A 1 -1.68 0.21 -16.06
N LYS A 2 -1.67 -1.07 -16.50
CA LYS A 2 -2.56 -2.11 -15.98
C LYS A 2 -1.77 -3.15 -15.16
N ILE A 3 -2.21 -3.41 -13.93
CA ILE A 3 -1.68 -4.52 -13.12
C ILE A 3 -2.30 -5.82 -13.63
N SER A 4 -1.47 -6.80 -13.99
CA SER A 4 -1.90 -8.07 -14.57
C SER A 4 -1.71 -9.27 -13.63
N ALA A 5 -0.91 -9.10 -12.57
CA ALA A 5 -0.60 -10.16 -11.62
C ALA A 5 -0.35 -9.56 -10.24
N THR A 6 -0.57 -10.37 -9.22
CA THR A 6 -0.22 -10.03 -7.84
C THR A 6 1.29 -10.07 -7.66
N ALA A 7 1.85 -9.05 -7.01
CA ALA A 7 3.26 -8.99 -6.65
C ALA A 7 3.42 -8.46 -5.22
N GLN A 8 4.54 -8.78 -4.59
CA GLN A 8 4.87 -8.33 -3.23
C GLN A 8 6.33 -7.91 -3.13
N ALA A 9 6.61 -6.92 -2.27
CA ALA A 9 7.96 -6.45 -1.96
C ALA A 9 8.09 -6.12 -0.47
N GLY A 10 9.26 -6.44 0.11
CA GLY A 10 9.54 -6.32 1.55
C GLY A 10 9.27 -7.61 2.33
N ALA A 11 9.27 -7.52 3.66
CA ALA A 11 9.04 -8.66 4.56
C ALA A 11 8.12 -8.31 5.75
N LEU A 12 7.54 -9.34 6.38
CA LEU A 12 6.71 -9.21 7.60
C LEU A 12 7.53 -9.18 8.89
N GLU A 13 8.70 -8.54 8.85
CA GLU A 13 9.64 -8.48 9.95
C GLU A 13 9.59 -7.12 10.68
N ALA A 14 10.09 -7.08 11.91
CA ALA A 14 10.15 -5.82 12.65
C ALA A 14 11.03 -4.79 11.92
N ASN A 15 10.58 -3.54 11.91
CA ASN A 15 11.24 -2.43 11.19
C ASN A 15 11.22 -2.56 9.66
N ASP A 16 10.33 -3.38 9.10
CA ASP A 16 10.10 -3.47 7.66
C ASP A 16 8.59 -3.37 7.34
N VAL A 17 8.29 -3.22 6.04
CA VAL A 17 6.95 -3.17 5.48
C VAL A 17 6.81 -4.14 4.32
N LEU A 18 5.77 -4.99 4.37
CA LEU A 18 5.38 -5.80 3.23
C LEU A 18 4.30 -5.04 2.44
N VAL A 19 4.58 -4.76 1.16
CA VAL A 19 3.62 -4.15 0.24
C VAL A 19 3.20 -5.19 -0.78
N THR A 20 1.90 -5.42 -0.90
CA THR A 20 1.29 -6.32 -1.89
C THR A 20 0.43 -5.52 -2.84
N VAL A 21 0.65 -5.70 -4.14
CA VAL A 21 -0.09 -5.04 -5.22
C VAL A 21 -0.90 -6.10 -5.96
N MET A 22 -2.18 -5.85 -6.17
CA MET A 22 -3.11 -6.77 -6.85
C MET A 22 -3.96 -6.01 -7.87
N PRO A 23 -4.36 -6.65 -8.98
CA PRO A 23 -5.34 -6.06 -9.89
C PRO A 23 -6.68 -5.80 -9.16
N ASN A 24 -7.35 -4.71 -9.51
CA ASN A 24 -8.70 -4.42 -9.03
C ASN A 24 -9.71 -4.48 -10.17
N ASP A 25 -10.36 -5.62 -10.37
CA ASP A 25 -11.36 -5.79 -11.44
C ASP A 25 -12.64 -4.98 -11.21
N GLN A 26 -12.87 -4.47 -9.98
CA GLN A 26 -13.98 -3.55 -9.68
C GLN A 26 -13.64 -2.09 -10.01
N GLY A 27 -12.40 -1.83 -10.40
CA GLY A 27 -11.88 -0.51 -10.73
C GLY A 27 -11.52 0.35 -9.52
N GLY A 28 -10.65 1.34 -9.77
CA GLY A 28 -10.22 2.32 -8.78
C GLY A 28 -9.06 1.86 -7.87
N VAL A 29 -8.52 2.83 -7.13
CA VAL A 29 -7.38 2.64 -6.23
C VAL A 29 -7.86 2.38 -4.80
N GLN A 30 -7.73 1.13 -4.34
CA GLN A 30 -8.01 0.71 -2.97
C GLN A 30 -6.71 0.54 -2.18
N ILE A 31 -6.64 1.11 -0.99
CA ILE A 31 -5.49 0.97 -0.08
C ILE A 31 -5.96 0.31 1.21
N LEU A 32 -5.27 -0.76 1.60
CA LEU A 32 -5.50 -1.51 2.83
C LEU A 32 -4.27 -1.37 3.72
N LEU A 33 -4.33 -0.46 4.70
CA LEU A 33 -3.23 -0.22 5.63
C LEU A 33 -3.41 -1.02 6.93
N GLU A 34 -2.47 -1.92 7.20
CA GLU A 34 -2.37 -2.69 8.44
C GLU A 34 -1.08 -2.28 9.19
N THR A 35 -1.22 -1.59 10.32
CA THR A 35 -0.09 -1.22 11.19
C THR A 35 -0.52 -1.12 12.65
N LYS A 36 0.43 -0.92 13.56
CA LYS A 36 0.18 -0.65 14.98
C LYS A 36 -0.69 0.59 15.14
N ARG A 37 -1.63 0.56 16.09
CA ARG A 37 -2.58 1.66 16.34
C ARG A 37 -1.91 3.03 16.57
N VAL A 38 -0.74 3.08 17.21
CA VAL A 38 0.00 4.33 17.43
C VAL A 38 0.50 4.94 16.13
N ILE A 39 1.05 4.12 15.23
CA ILE A 39 1.53 4.53 13.90
C ILE A 39 0.34 4.97 13.05
N LEU A 40 -0.75 4.20 13.04
CA LEU A 40 -1.95 4.56 12.28
C LEU A 40 -2.50 5.94 12.69
N LYS A 41 -2.54 6.23 13.99
CA LYS A 41 -3.00 7.53 14.51
C LYS A 41 -2.08 8.69 14.13
N GLN A 42 -0.77 8.46 14.10
CA GLN A 42 0.22 9.52 13.90
C GLN A 42 0.54 9.74 12.42
N PHE A 43 0.62 8.67 11.64
CA PHE A 43 1.16 8.67 10.28
C PHE A 43 0.22 8.04 9.22
N GLY A 44 -0.92 7.45 9.62
CA GLY A 44 -1.79 6.71 8.69
C GLY A 44 -2.20 7.51 7.45
N LYS A 45 -2.58 8.78 7.62
CA LYS A 45 -2.92 9.67 6.50
C LYS A 45 -1.74 9.89 5.56
N GLN A 46 -0.55 10.16 6.11
CA GLN A 46 0.65 10.42 5.33
C GLN A 46 1.08 9.17 4.54
N ILE A 47 0.97 7.98 5.14
CA ILE A 47 1.24 6.71 4.46
C ILE A 47 0.28 6.55 3.26
N GLU A 48 -1.03 6.75 3.48
CA GLU A 48 -2.01 6.66 2.39
C GLU A 48 -1.76 7.70 1.29
N GLU A 49 -1.45 8.95 1.63
CA GLU A 49 -1.14 10.01 0.66
C GLU A 49 0.08 9.67 -0.19
N VAL A 50 1.16 9.15 0.42
CA VAL A 50 2.36 8.73 -0.30
C VAL A 50 2.05 7.59 -1.26
N VAL A 51 1.29 6.59 -0.81
CA VAL A 51 0.89 5.45 -1.66
C VAL A 51 0.02 5.92 -2.82
N ARG A 52 -1.02 6.73 -2.56
CA ARG A 52 -1.89 7.28 -3.62
C ARG A 52 -1.13 8.14 -4.60
N GLY A 53 -0.24 9.01 -4.10
CA GLY A 53 0.59 9.87 -4.93
C GLY A 53 1.47 9.06 -5.87
N LYS A 54 2.13 8.01 -5.36
CA LYS A 54 2.98 7.15 -6.19
C LYS A 54 2.21 6.37 -7.24
N VAL A 55 1.03 5.85 -6.89
CA VAL A 55 0.13 5.16 -7.83
C VAL A 55 -0.32 6.09 -8.95
N SER A 56 -0.71 7.31 -8.59
CA SER A 56 -1.12 8.34 -9.56
C SER A 56 0.04 8.77 -10.47
N GLU A 57 1.26 8.93 -9.93
CA GLU A 57 2.46 9.26 -10.72
C GLU A 57 2.79 8.16 -11.75
N MET A 58 2.41 6.91 -11.47
CA MET A 58 2.61 5.76 -12.34
C MET A 58 1.45 5.51 -13.31
N ASP A 59 0.43 6.38 -13.34
CA ASP A 59 -0.81 6.21 -14.13
C ASP A 59 -1.48 4.84 -13.87
N VAL A 60 -1.54 4.39 -12.62
CA VAL A 60 -2.20 3.12 -12.25
C VAL A 60 -3.57 3.42 -11.62
N ASP A 61 -4.65 3.05 -12.31
CA ASP A 61 -6.00 3.45 -11.89
C ASP A 61 -6.78 2.32 -11.18
N ASP A 62 -6.50 1.06 -11.50
CA ASP A 62 -7.28 -0.10 -11.08
C ASP A 62 -6.42 -1.09 -10.27
N VAL A 63 -6.19 -0.77 -9.00
CA VAL A 63 -5.26 -1.51 -8.15
C VAL A 63 -5.70 -1.58 -6.69
N ILE A 64 -5.45 -2.72 -6.06
CA ILE A 64 -5.52 -2.90 -4.61
C ILE A 64 -4.09 -2.94 -4.08
N ILE A 65 -3.77 -2.06 -3.13
CA ILE A 65 -2.48 -2.02 -2.45
C ILE A 65 -2.68 -2.33 -0.98
N LYS A 66 -2.11 -3.45 -0.54
CA LYS A 66 -2.05 -3.81 0.86
C LYS A 66 -0.69 -3.42 1.42
N VAL A 67 -0.68 -2.65 2.50
CA VAL A 67 0.53 -2.19 3.19
C VAL A 67 0.49 -2.77 4.61
N GLN A 68 1.41 -3.69 4.89
CA GLN A 68 1.54 -4.32 6.22
C GLN A 68 2.82 -3.82 6.88
N ASP A 69 2.69 -2.78 7.69
CA ASP A 69 3.81 -2.12 8.34
C ASP A 69 4.01 -2.65 9.77
N LYS A 70 5.26 -3.04 10.06
CA LYS A 70 5.68 -3.53 11.38
C LYS A 70 6.55 -2.52 12.13
N GLY A 71 6.48 -1.24 11.75
CA GLY A 71 7.23 -0.15 12.36
C GLY A 71 8.49 0.18 11.57
N ALA A 72 8.38 0.27 10.24
CA ALA A 72 9.47 0.65 9.34
C ALA A 72 9.93 2.12 9.49
N LEU A 73 9.16 2.93 10.25
CA LEU A 73 9.44 4.33 10.58
C LEU A 73 10.14 4.47 11.93
#